data_AF-A0A0D8XHL3-F1
#
_entry.id   AF-A0A0D8XHL3-F1
#
_cell.length_a   1.000
_cell.length_b   1.000
_cell.length_c   1.000
_cell.angle_alpha   90.00
_cell.angle_beta   90.00
_cell.angle_gamma   90.00
#
_symmetry.space_group_name_H-M   'P 1'
#
loop_
_entity.id
_entity.type
_entity.pdbx_description
1 polymer ?
#
loop_
_entity_poly.entity_id
_entity_poly.type
_entity_poly.pdbx_seq_one_letter_code
_entity_poly.pdbx_strand_id
1 'polypeptide(L)'
;MPFRRDISSKIRLRFPTIDSFIHAGLLTQKEYEVLANLHEECETIRWMTPLHWIQQIMREEEEENKPSAALLNSFMTELKVYRQSLRKLFCYDWVCLPLVYTQVAALATYASFFFALFGRQHLIPDINAKNEIDLIIPIFTIVQFLFFVGWFKVGQDLMRPFGLDDDDIELNYILDRNFAISFAIVNRLQTVKLVEPENDQLWNNRERKVGSLPHSIYSCNLSEHRPKLHSYIKIPENDKEEVISCIKSYRKQK
;
A
#
# COMPACT_ATOMS: atom_id res chain seq x y z
N MET A 1 -15.02 -12.11 -4.78
CA MET A 1 -15.89 -11.58 -3.71
C MET A 1 -15.96 -12.50 -2.49
N PRO A 2 -16.16 -13.83 -2.61
CA PRO A 2 -16.10 -14.76 -1.45
C PRO A 2 -14.75 -14.69 -0.73
N PHE A 3 -13.68 -14.56 -1.53
CA PHE A 3 -12.30 -14.45 -1.10
C PHE A 3 -11.99 -13.39 -0.02
N ARG A 4 -12.59 -12.19 -0.13
CA ARG A 4 -12.27 -11.09 0.80
C ARG A 4 -12.96 -11.27 2.14
N ARG A 5 -14.07 -12.00 2.17
CA ARG A 5 -14.79 -12.37 3.40
C ARG A 5 -13.97 -13.34 4.24
N ASP A 6 -13.30 -14.28 3.60
CA ASP A 6 -12.57 -15.33 4.32
C ASP A 6 -11.26 -14.79 4.95
N ILE A 7 -10.76 -13.64 4.47
CA ILE A 7 -9.50 -13.01 4.93
C ILE A 7 -9.73 -11.86 5.92
N SER A 8 -10.81 -11.09 5.79
CA SER A 8 -11.06 -9.91 6.65
C SER A 8 -12.19 -10.14 7.63
N SER A 9 -11.90 -9.92 8.91
CA SER A 9 -12.91 -9.98 9.98
C SER A 9 -14.02 -8.95 9.77
N LYS A 10 -13.67 -7.71 9.36
CA LYS A 10 -14.65 -6.64 9.05
C LYS A 10 -15.64 -7.05 7.94
N ILE A 11 -15.16 -7.71 6.88
CA ILE A 11 -16.03 -8.17 5.78
C ILE A 11 -16.84 -9.40 6.18
N ARG A 12 -16.26 -10.32 6.96
CA ARG A 12 -16.97 -11.48 7.50
C ARG A 12 -18.14 -11.10 8.38
N LEU A 13 -18.00 -10.05 9.19
CA LEU A 13 -19.09 -9.52 10.00
C LEU A 13 -20.18 -8.85 9.14
N ARG A 14 -19.80 -8.19 8.04
CA ARG A 14 -20.75 -7.56 7.11
C ARG A 14 -21.54 -8.58 6.28
N PHE A 15 -20.89 -9.65 5.83
CA PHE A 15 -21.50 -10.72 5.03
C PHE A 15 -21.28 -12.09 5.69
N PRO A 16 -22.00 -12.40 6.78
CA PRO A 16 -21.76 -13.61 7.56
C PRO A 16 -22.08 -14.89 6.79
N THR A 17 -23.15 -14.89 6.00
CA THR A 17 -23.58 -16.03 5.18
C THR A 17 -23.42 -15.73 3.69
N ILE A 18 -23.46 -16.76 2.85
CA ILE A 18 -23.43 -16.55 1.40
C ILE A 18 -24.74 -15.90 0.91
N ASP A 19 -25.88 -16.22 1.54
CA ASP A 19 -27.17 -15.58 1.27
C ASP A 19 -27.14 -14.05 1.49
N SER A 20 -26.26 -13.58 2.39
CA SER A 20 -26.04 -12.16 2.60
C SER A 20 -25.54 -11.46 1.32
N PHE A 21 -24.81 -12.17 0.44
CA PHE A 21 -24.40 -11.62 -0.87
C PHE A 21 -25.59 -11.51 -1.84
N ILE A 22 -26.56 -12.41 -1.76
CA ILE A 22 -27.78 -12.38 -2.58
C ILE A 22 -28.64 -11.19 -2.15
N HIS A 23 -28.87 -11.03 -0.85
CA HIS A 23 -29.61 -9.89 -0.31
C HIS A 23 -28.93 -8.55 -0.61
N ALA A 24 -27.59 -8.53 -0.66
CA ALA A 24 -26.83 -7.35 -1.06
C ALA A 24 -26.84 -7.08 -2.58
N GLY A 25 -27.45 -7.96 -3.40
CA GLY A 25 -27.49 -7.83 -4.85
C GLY A 25 -26.16 -8.08 -5.54
N LEU A 26 -25.23 -8.75 -4.85
CA LEU A 26 -23.88 -9.00 -5.35
C LEU A 26 -23.73 -10.34 -6.10
N LEU A 27 -24.63 -11.28 -5.82
CA LEU A 27 -24.77 -12.56 -6.52
C LEU A 27 -26.24 -12.77 -6.85
N THR A 28 -26.50 -13.32 -8.02
CA THR A 28 -27.85 -13.80 -8.37
C THR A 28 -28.10 -15.18 -7.76
N GLN A 29 -29.38 -15.55 -7.62
CA GLN A 29 -29.76 -16.87 -7.09
C GLN A 29 -29.20 -18.02 -7.92
N LYS A 30 -29.20 -17.88 -9.26
CA LYS A 30 -28.67 -18.90 -10.18
C LYS A 30 -27.16 -19.06 -10.05
N GLU A 31 -26.43 -17.96 -9.97
CA GLU A 31 -24.98 -17.99 -9.74
C GLU A 31 -24.63 -18.63 -8.39
N TYR A 32 -25.46 -18.38 -7.37
CA TYR A 32 -25.29 -19.00 -6.06
C TYR A 32 -25.43 -20.52 -6.11
N GLU A 33 -26.47 -21.04 -6.78
CA GLU A 33 -26.68 -22.50 -6.92
C GLU A 33 -25.48 -23.17 -7.60
N VAL A 34 -24.96 -22.57 -8.67
CA VAL A 34 -23.76 -23.07 -9.35
C VAL A 34 -22.53 -23.04 -8.43
N LEU A 35 -22.35 -21.96 -7.67
CA LEU A 35 -21.25 -21.84 -6.70
C LEU A 35 -21.36 -22.83 -5.54
N ALA A 36 -22.59 -23.15 -5.11
CA ALA A 36 -22.85 -24.13 -4.06
C ALA A 36 -22.47 -25.54 -4.54
N ASN A 37 -22.94 -25.95 -5.71
CA ASN A 37 -22.63 -27.25 -6.30
C ASN A 37 -21.12 -27.43 -6.51
N LEU A 38 -20.43 -26.42 -7.06
CA LEU A 38 -18.98 -26.47 -7.28
C LEU A 38 -18.17 -26.53 -5.97
N HIS A 39 -18.71 -25.99 -4.87
CA HIS A 39 -18.04 -26.05 -3.58
C HIS A 39 -18.07 -27.44 -2.96
N GLU A 40 -19.15 -28.21 -3.17
CA GLU A 40 -19.22 -29.60 -2.71
C GLU A 40 -18.13 -30.46 -3.37
N GLU A 41 -17.80 -30.17 -4.63
CA GLU A 41 -16.73 -30.86 -5.35
C GLU A 41 -15.33 -30.41 -4.91
N CYS A 42 -15.12 -29.09 -4.71
CA CYS A 42 -13.85 -28.56 -4.24
C CYS A 42 -13.99 -27.21 -3.53
N GLU A 43 -13.63 -27.20 -2.25
CA GLU A 43 -13.75 -26.02 -1.38
C GLU A 43 -12.96 -24.80 -1.89
N THR A 44 -11.78 -25.04 -2.47
CA THR A 44 -10.84 -23.97 -2.87
C THR A 44 -11.20 -23.26 -4.17
N ILE A 45 -12.10 -23.82 -5.00
CA ILE A 45 -12.43 -23.27 -6.32
C ILE A 45 -13.34 -22.04 -6.22
N ARG A 46 -14.12 -21.93 -5.13
CA ARG A 46 -15.16 -20.91 -4.94
C ARG A 46 -14.73 -19.47 -5.24
N TRP A 47 -13.52 -19.08 -4.87
CA TRP A 47 -13.04 -17.73 -5.14
C TRP A 47 -12.53 -17.52 -6.57
N MET A 48 -12.13 -18.59 -7.25
CA MET A 48 -11.63 -18.59 -8.62
C MET A 48 -12.77 -18.63 -9.64
N THR A 49 -13.94 -19.18 -9.27
CA THR A 49 -15.09 -19.36 -10.17
C THR A 49 -15.52 -18.05 -10.87
N PRO A 50 -15.71 -16.91 -10.18
CA PRO A 50 -16.11 -15.68 -10.86
C PRO A 50 -15.05 -15.15 -11.84
N LEU A 51 -13.77 -15.42 -11.58
CA LEU A 51 -12.69 -15.05 -12.50
C LEU A 51 -12.72 -15.91 -13.78
N HIS A 52 -13.12 -17.17 -13.66
CA HIS A 52 -13.32 -18.05 -14.81
C HIS A 52 -14.56 -17.67 -15.62
N TRP A 53 -15.65 -17.25 -14.97
CA TRP A 53 -16.84 -16.74 -15.67
C TRP A 53 -16.50 -15.50 -16.52
N ILE A 54 -15.68 -14.58 -16.00
CA ILE A 54 -15.20 -13.43 -16.79
C ILE A 54 -14.45 -13.90 -18.05
N GLN A 55 -13.62 -14.95 -17.94
CA GLN A 55 -12.91 -15.50 -19.11
C GLN A 55 -13.86 -16.19 -20.11
N GLN A 56 -14.96 -16.79 -19.64
CA GLN A 56 -15.98 -17.37 -20.50
C GLN A 56 -16.73 -16.28 -21.26
N ILE A 57 -17.17 -15.22 -20.57
CA ILE A 57 -17.84 -14.07 -21.19
C ILE A 57 -16.94 -13.44 -22.27
N MET A 58 -15.64 -13.31 -22.01
CA MET A 58 -14.71 -12.78 -23.02
C MET A 58 -14.52 -13.70 -24.23
N ARG A 59 -14.65 -15.02 -24.07
CA ARG A 59 -14.60 -15.95 -25.22
C ARG A 59 -15.85 -15.86 -26.07
N GLU A 60 -17.02 -15.76 -25.43
CA GLU A 60 -18.29 -15.54 -26.14
C GLU A 60 -18.25 -14.21 -26.92
N GLU A 61 -17.75 -13.15 -26.30
CA GLU A 61 -17.55 -11.84 -26.94
C GLU A 61 -16.54 -11.89 -28.10
N GLU A 62 -15.50 -12.72 -27.99
CA GLU A 62 -14.53 -12.95 -29.07
C GLU A 62 -15.16 -13.63 -30.29
N GLU A 63 -16.06 -14.59 -30.06
CA GLU A 63 -16.78 -15.31 -31.12
C GLU A 63 -17.83 -14.42 -31.82
N GLU A 64 -18.58 -13.62 -31.06
CA GLU A 64 -19.66 -12.77 -31.57
C GLU A 64 -19.16 -11.48 -32.23
N ASN A 65 -18.34 -10.70 -31.51
CA ASN A 65 -17.99 -9.33 -31.89
C ASN A 65 -16.58 -9.20 -32.49
N LYS A 66 -15.76 -10.26 -32.42
CA LYS A 66 -14.39 -10.32 -32.96
C LYS A 66 -13.59 -9.04 -32.69
N PRO A 67 -13.46 -8.61 -31.42
CA PRO A 67 -12.73 -7.40 -31.06
C PRO A 67 -11.24 -7.55 -31.41
N SER A 68 -10.53 -6.42 -31.46
CA SER A 68 -9.10 -6.42 -31.74
C SER A 68 -8.34 -7.32 -30.77
N ALA A 69 -7.55 -8.25 -31.30
CA ALA A 69 -6.74 -9.18 -30.50
C ALA A 69 -5.81 -8.47 -29.51
N ALA A 70 -5.39 -7.24 -29.81
CA ALA A 70 -4.59 -6.43 -28.88
C ALA A 70 -5.36 -6.05 -27.61
N LEU A 71 -6.65 -5.72 -27.73
CA LEU A 71 -7.51 -5.36 -26.60
C LEU A 71 -7.79 -6.59 -25.73
N LEU A 72 -8.10 -7.73 -26.35
CA LEU A 72 -8.31 -8.99 -25.63
C LEU A 72 -7.06 -9.42 -24.86
N ASN A 73 -5.89 -9.37 -25.51
CA ASN A 73 -4.63 -9.71 -24.85
C ASN A 73 -4.30 -8.76 -23.68
N SER A 74 -4.58 -7.47 -23.84
CA SER A 74 -4.42 -6.49 -22.76
C SER A 74 -5.36 -6.79 -21.60
N PHE A 75 -6.64 -7.03 -21.86
CA PHE A 75 -7.62 -7.38 -20.84
C PHE A 75 -7.25 -8.67 -20.08
N MET A 76 -6.86 -9.73 -20.81
CA MET A 76 -6.44 -11.00 -20.20
C MET A 76 -5.18 -10.84 -19.34
N THR A 77 -4.28 -9.94 -19.73
CA THR A 77 -3.09 -9.59 -18.94
C THR A 77 -3.50 -8.89 -17.64
N GLU A 78 -4.39 -7.90 -17.69
CA GLU A 78 -4.91 -7.21 -16.51
C GLU A 78 -5.67 -8.16 -15.58
N LEU A 79 -6.50 -9.06 -16.12
CA LEU A 79 -7.20 -10.07 -15.35
C LEU A 79 -6.23 -11.03 -14.63
N LYS A 80 -5.12 -11.40 -15.30
CA LYS A 80 -4.06 -12.20 -14.69
C LYS A 80 -3.38 -11.45 -13.54
N VAL A 81 -3.08 -10.16 -13.69
CA VAL A 81 -2.50 -9.32 -12.64
C VAL A 81 -3.46 -9.19 -11.45
N TYR A 82 -4.75 -9.02 -11.71
CA TYR A 82 -5.78 -9.00 -10.68
C TYR A 82 -5.83 -10.33 -9.90
N ARG A 83 -5.84 -11.47 -10.60
CA ARG A 83 -5.79 -12.80 -9.99
C ARG A 83 -4.52 -13.01 -9.15
N GLN A 84 -3.36 -12.56 -9.65
CA GLN A 84 -2.10 -12.64 -8.91
C GLN A 84 -2.13 -11.82 -7.62
N SER A 85 -2.75 -10.64 -7.66
CA SER A 85 -2.92 -9.79 -6.48
C SER A 85 -3.81 -10.43 -5.42
N LEU A 86 -4.92 -11.06 -5.83
CA LEU A 86 -5.76 -11.86 -4.92
C LEU A 86 -4.97 -13.05 -4.35
N ARG A 87 -4.24 -13.79 -5.17
CA ARG A 87 -3.41 -14.90 -4.67
C ARG A 87 -2.35 -14.42 -3.68
N LYS A 88 -1.73 -13.26 -3.92
CA LYS A 88 -0.75 -12.68 -2.99
C LYS A 88 -1.40 -12.38 -1.62
N LEU A 89 -2.61 -11.83 -1.64
CA LEU A 89 -3.41 -11.59 -0.44
C LEU A 89 -3.73 -12.92 0.29
N PHE A 90 -4.06 -13.99 -0.45
CA PHE A 90 -4.27 -15.33 0.12
C PHE A 90 -3.02 -15.82 0.83
N CYS A 91 -1.87 -15.70 0.17
CA CYS A 91 -0.61 -16.18 0.73
C CYS A 91 -0.19 -15.43 1.99
N TYR A 92 -0.51 -14.14 2.11
CA TYR A 92 -0.25 -13.37 3.33
C TYR A 92 -1.12 -13.80 4.51
N ASP A 93 -2.36 -14.21 4.24
CA ASP A 93 -3.26 -14.75 5.26
C ASP A 93 -2.89 -16.19 5.64
N TRP A 94 -2.64 -17.03 4.63
CA TRP A 94 -2.30 -18.44 4.80
C TRP A 94 -0.93 -18.66 5.47
N VAL A 95 0.09 -17.92 5.03
CA VAL A 95 1.46 -18.01 5.56
C VAL A 95 1.67 -16.88 6.55
N CYS A 96 1.21 -17.09 7.78
CA CYS A 96 1.56 -16.23 8.91
C CYS A 96 3.07 -16.27 9.19
N LEU A 97 3.59 -15.22 9.83
CA LEU A 97 4.95 -15.25 10.39
C LEU A 97 5.12 -16.48 11.29
N PRO A 98 6.24 -17.21 11.19
CA PRO A 98 6.48 -18.39 12.02
C PRO A 98 6.26 -18.07 13.50
N LEU A 99 5.43 -18.86 14.16
CA LEU A 99 5.05 -18.66 15.55
C LEU A 99 6.26 -18.54 16.48
N VAL A 100 7.33 -19.28 16.18
CA VAL A 100 8.58 -19.25 16.94
C VAL A 100 9.20 -17.85 16.97
N TYR A 101 9.11 -17.07 15.88
CA TYR A 101 9.69 -15.72 15.85
C TYR A 101 8.98 -14.76 16.78
N THR A 102 7.64 -14.78 16.79
CA THR A 102 6.87 -13.94 17.71
C THR A 102 7.04 -14.39 19.15
N GLN A 103 7.14 -15.70 19.40
CA GLN A 103 7.40 -16.25 20.74
C GLN A 103 8.78 -15.88 21.27
N VAL A 104 9.83 -16.00 20.46
CA VAL A 104 11.20 -15.63 20.86
C VAL A 104 11.29 -14.14 21.16
N ALA A 105 10.69 -13.30 20.32
CA ALA A 105 10.63 -11.86 20.56
C ALA A 105 9.85 -11.52 21.84
N ALA A 106 8.70 -12.16 22.08
CA ALA A 106 7.93 -11.99 23.31
C ALA A 106 8.72 -12.40 24.55
N LEU A 107 9.35 -13.57 24.51
CA LEU A 107 10.18 -14.09 25.59
C LEU A 107 11.34 -13.15 25.91
N ALA A 108 12.06 -12.66 24.89
CA ALA A 108 13.17 -11.74 25.07
C ALA A 108 12.73 -10.42 25.72
N THR A 109 11.64 -9.81 25.25
CA THR A 109 11.09 -8.57 25.79
C THR A 109 10.63 -8.74 27.24
N TYR A 110 9.89 -9.81 27.54
CA TYR A 110 9.39 -10.07 28.89
C TYR A 110 10.49 -10.52 29.86
N ALA A 111 11.45 -11.33 29.43
CA ALA A 111 12.58 -11.73 30.26
C ALA A 111 13.47 -10.52 30.60
N SER A 112 13.74 -9.64 29.62
CA SER A 112 14.50 -8.40 29.86
C SER A 112 13.84 -7.54 30.95
N PHE A 113 12.51 -7.39 30.89
CA PHE A 113 11.77 -6.68 31.93
C PHE A 113 11.77 -7.41 33.28
N PHE A 114 11.57 -8.74 33.28
CA PHE A 114 11.60 -9.56 34.49
C PHE A 114 12.92 -9.38 35.24
N PHE A 115 14.07 -9.49 34.56
CA PHE A 115 15.37 -9.25 35.19
C PHE A 115 15.58 -7.79 35.58
N ALA A 116 15.11 -6.83 34.78
CA ALA A 116 15.19 -5.41 35.13
C ALA A 116 14.39 -5.07 36.41
N LEU A 117 13.29 -5.79 36.67
CA LEU A 117 12.46 -5.60 37.86
C LEU A 117 13.16 -5.99 39.16
N PHE A 118 14.08 -6.96 39.12
CA PHE A 118 14.93 -7.32 40.27
C PHE A 118 16.26 -6.54 40.27
N GLY A 119 16.89 -6.38 39.11
CA GLY A 119 18.22 -5.78 39.00
C GLY A 119 18.26 -4.26 39.13
N ARG A 120 17.11 -3.58 39.02
CA ARG A 120 17.01 -2.11 39.19
C ARG A 120 16.20 -1.71 40.42
N GLN A 121 16.08 -2.61 41.39
CA GLN A 121 15.58 -2.26 42.70
C GLN A 121 16.65 -1.44 43.43
N HIS A 122 16.24 -0.33 44.02
CA HIS A 122 17.11 0.44 44.90
C HIS A 122 17.36 -0.38 46.17
N LEU A 123 18.59 -0.88 46.31
CA LEU A 123 19.03 -1.55 47.53
C LEU A 123 19.30 -0.49 48.59
N ILE A 124 19.07 -0.82 49.87
CA ILE A 124 19.30 0.08 51.00
C ILE A 124 20.72 0.66 50.87
N PRO A 125 20.88 2.00 50.72
CA PRO A 125 22.18 2.59 50.49
C PRO A 125 23.04 2.38 51.74
N ASP A 126 24.16 1.67 51.59
CA ASP A 126 25.19 1.66 52.61
C ASP A 126 25.72 3.09 52.80
N ILE A 127 25.96 3.48 54.05
CA ILE A 127 26.20 4.86 54.55
C ILE A 127 27.33 5.62 53.80
N ASN A 128 28.08 4.96 52.91
CA ASN A 128 29.24 5.48 52.18
C ASN A 128 29.04 5.69 50.66
N ALA A 129 27.89 5.36 50.07
CA ALA A 129 27.63 5.57 48.64
C ALA A 129 27.19 7.02 48.35
N LYS A 130 28.16 7.95 48.36
CA LYS A 130 27.92 9.40 48.36
C LYS A 130 27.27 10.02 47.11
N ASN A 131 26.90 9.26 46.09
CA ASN A 131 26.44 9.79 44.79
C ASN A 131 25.40 8.90 44.07
N GLU A 132 24.47 8.28 44.79
CA GLU A 132 23.35 7.58 44.14
C GLU A 132 22.07 8.41 44.25
N ILE A 133 21.54 8.83 43.10
CA ILE A 133 20.23 9.49 43.03
C ILE A 133 19.18 8.41 43.31
N ASP A 134 18.67 8.38 44.53
CA ASP A 134 17.69 7.40 44.97
C ASP A 134 16.28 7.86 44.60
N LEU A 135 15.82 7.44 43.41
CA LEU A 135 14.46 7.74 42.94
C LEU A 135 13.51 6.63 43.43
N ILE A 136 12.58 6.98 44.33
CA ILE A 136 11.51 6.07 44.79
C ILE A 136 10.76 5.42 43.62
N ILE A 137 10.63 6.14 42.49
CA ILE A 137 10.01 5.67 41.25
C ILE A 137 11.10 5.53 40.18
N PRO A 138 11.31 4.34 39.59
CA PRO A 138 12.35 4.13 38.59
C PRO A 138 11.93 4.65 37.21
N ILE A 139 11.94 5.98 37.03
CA ILE A 139 11.45 6.66 35.81
C ILE A 139 12.15 6.15 34.54
N PHE A 140 13.47 5.97 34.56
CA PHE A 140 14.22 5.44 33.40
C PHE A 140 13.82 4.01 33.02
N THR A 141 13.55 3.16 34.01
CA THR A 141 13.08 1.78 33.78
C THR A 141 11.67 1.78 33.19
N ILE A 142 10.80 2.70 33.62
CA ILE A 142 9.46 2.87 33.05
C ILE A 142 9.53 3.33 31.59
N VAL A 143 10.34 4.34 31.28
CA VAL A 143 10.52 4.80 29.90
C VAL A 143 11.10 3.70 29.02
N GLN A 144 12.09 2.96 29.52
CA GLN A 144 12.66 1.81 28.81
C GLN A 144 11.61 0.73 28.55
N PHE A 145 10.76 0.41 29.55
CA PHE A 145 9.65 -0.52 29.39
C PHE A 145 8.68 -0.07 28.31
N LEU A 146 8.23 1.19 28.35
CA LEU A 146 7.33 1.75 27.35
C LEU A 146 7.92 1.67 25.94
N PHE A 147 9.23 1.92 25.79
CA PHE A 147 9.89 1.81 24.50
C PHE A 147 9.92 0.37 23.97
N PHE A 148 10.41 -0.59 24.75
CA PHE A 148 10.55 -1.98 24.27
C PHE A 148 9.21 -2.71 24.13
N VAL A 149 8.31 -2.57 25.10
CA VAL A 149 6.97 -3.19 25.02
C VAL A 149 6.11 -2.47 23.99
N GLY A 150 6.17 -1.14 23.92
CA GLY A 150 5.49 -0.37 22.88
C GLY A 150 5.95 -0.76 21.48
N TRP A 151 7.26 -0.88 21.26
CA TRP A 151 7.79 -1.31 19.96
C TRP A 151 7.38 -2.75 19.62
N PHE A 152 7.43 -3.66 20.60
CA PHE A 152 6.93 -5.02 20.40
C PHE A 152 5.44 -5.03 20.05
N LYS A 153 4.61 -4.22 20.73
CA LYS A 153 3.18 -4.10 20.49
C LYS A 153 2.85 -3.58 19.09
N VAL A 154 3.52 -2.52 18.65
CA VAL A 154 3.41 -2.04 17.26
C VAL A 154 3.69 -3.16 16.27
N GLY A 155 4.70 -3.99 16.52
CA GLY A 155 4.98 -5.17 15.70
C GLY A 155 3.83 -6.17 15.70
N GLN A 156 3.18 -6.42 16.84
CA GLN A 156 2.04 -7.35 16.94
C GLN A 156 0.81 -6.84 16.19
N ASP A 157 0.53 -5.54 16.28
CA ASP A 157 -0.67 -4.93 15.68
C ASP A 157 -0.52 -4.91 14.15
N LEU A 158 0.67 -4.56 13.63
CA LEU A 158 0.96 -4.59 12.19
C LEU A 158 0.96 -5.98 11.57
N MET A 159 0.99 -7.05 12.36
CA MET A 159 0.96 -8.42 11.84
C MET A 159 -0.40 -8.84 11.28
N ARG A 160 -1.51 -8.19 11.70
CA ARG A 160 -2.88 -8.57 11.28
C ARG A 160 -3.65 -7.38 10.70
N PRO A 161 -3.24 -6.85 9.53
CA PRO A 161 -3.79 -5.62 8.94
C PRO A 161 -5.26 -5.71 8.45
N PHE A 162 -5.91 -6.87 8.62
CA PHE A 162 -7.30 -7.15 8.21
C PHE A 162 -8.21 -7.49 9.40
N GLY A 163 -7.78 -7.13 10.61
CA GLY A 163 -8.50 -7.32 11.86
C GLY A 163 -9.66 -6.33 12.03
N LEU A 164 -9.88 -5.93 13.28
CA LEU A 164 -10.93 -4.98 13.69
C LEU A 164 -10.36 -3.70 14.30
N ASP A 165 -9.04 -3.52 14.22
CA ASP A 165 -8.37 -2.38 14.85
C ASP A 165 -8.60 -1.10 14.02
N ASP A 166 -8.40 0.05 14.66
CA ASP A 166 -8.63 1.37 14.06
C ASP A 166 -7.64 1.66 12.92
N ASP A 167 -6.41 1.15 13.02
CA ASP A 167 -5.35 1.31 12.03
C ASP A 167 -5.36 0.22 10.94
N ASP A 168 -6.29 -0.73 11.01
CA ASP A 168 -6.44 -1.79 10.00
C ASP A 168 -6.95 -1.24 8.67
N ILE A 169 -6.65 -1.96 7.60
CA ILE A 169 -7.09 -1.57 6.25
C ILE A 169 -8.63 -1.55 6.19
N GLU A 170 -9.18 -0.42 5.78
CA GLU A 170 -10.62 -0.20 5.61
C GLU A 170 -11.21 -0.91 4.39
N LEU A 171 -11.27 -2.24 4.47
CA LEU A 171 -11.63 -3.12 3.37
C LEU A 171 -13.10 -2.98 2.96
N ASN A 172 -13.99 -2.62 3.90
CA ASN A 172 -15.39 -2.30 3.61
C ASN A 172 -15.51 -1.05 2.74
N TYR A 173 -14.83 0.04 3.11
CA TYR A 173 -14.80 1.27 2.31
C TYR A 173 -14.22 1.02 0.92
N ILE A 174 -13.10 0.30 0.82
CA ILE A 174 -12.48 -0.04 -0.46
C ILE A 174 -13.44 -0.86 -1.34
N LEU A 175 -14.18 -1.80 -0.75
CA LEU A 175 -15.17 -2.59 -1.48
C LEU A 175 -16.28 -1.71 -2.07
N ASP A 176 -16.90 -0.88 -1.25
CA ASP A 176 -18.00 0.00 -1.66
C ASP A 176 -17.55 1.02 -2.71
N ARG A 177 -16.39 1.66 -2.47
CA ARG A 177 -15.77 2.59 -3.42
C ARG A 177 -15.50 1.92 -4.76
N ASN A 178 -14.90 0.74 -4.77
CA ASN A 178 -14.57 0.05 -6.02
C ASN A 178 -15.83 -0.34 -6.78
N PHE A 179 -16.87 -0.81 -6.08
CA PHE A 179 -18.15 -1.13 -6.71
C PHE A 179 -18.76 0.11 -7.37
N ALA A 180 -18.88 1.21 -6.63
CA ALA A 180 -19.43 2.46 -7.15
C ALA A 180 -18.64 3.00 -8.36
N ILE A 181 -17.31 2.97 -8.30
CA ILE A 181 -16.44 3.44 -9.39
C ILE A 181 -16.54 2.53 -10.62
N SER A 182 -16.51 1.21 -10.45
CA SER A 182 -16.63 0.26 -11.56
C SER A 182 -17.91 0.46 -12.35
N PHE A 183 -19.05 0.61 -11.65
CA PHE A 183 -20.32 0.93 -12.31
C PHE A 183 -20.33 2.31 -12.95
N ALA A 184 -19.74 3.32 -12.30
CA ALA A 184 -19.65 4.66 -12.87
C ALA A 184 -18.81 4.69 -14.16
N ILE A 185 -17.72 3.92 -14.24
CA ILE A 185 -16.88 3.85 -15.43
C ILE A 185 -17.63 3.21 -16.60
N VAL A 186 -18.17 2.00 -16.38
CA VAL A 186 -18.79 1.22 -17.47
C VAL A 186 -20.14 1.81 -17.88
N ASN A 187 -20.93 2.32 -16.94
CA ASN A 187 -22.26 2.83 -17.25
C ASN A 187 -22.28 4.34 -17.55
N ARG A 188 -21.69 5.18 -16.69
CA ARG A 188 -21.77 6.64 -16.86
C ARG A 188 -20.70 7.16 -17.81
N LEU A 189 -19.42 6.85 -17.58
CA LEU A 189 -18.34 7.45 -18.36
C LEU A 189 -18.32 6.97 -19.82
N GLN A 190 -18.60 5.69 -20.06
CA GLN A 190 -18.63 5.17 -21.44
C GLN A 190 -19.88 5.63 -22.22
N THR A 191 -20.99 5.97 -21.56
CA THR A 191 -22.21 6.46 -22.25
C THR A 191 -22.24 7.97 -22.44
N VAL A 192 -21.41 8.71 -21.71
CA VAL A 192 -21.29 10.17 -21.87
C VAL A 192 -20.75 10.47 -23.27
N LYS A 193 -21.53 11.24 -24.03
CA LYS A 193 -21.11 11.75 -25.33
C LYS A 193 -19.88 12.62 -25.16
N LEU A 194 -18.87 12.35 -25.98
CA LEU A 194 -17.70 13.22 -26.10
C LEU A 194 -18.15 14.64 -26.40
N VAL A 195 -17.63 15.59 -25.63
CA VAL A 195 -17.76 17.01 -25.94
C VAL A 195 -16.95 17.29 -27.21
N GLU A 196 -17.47 18.16 -28.07
CA GLU A 196 -16.75 18.55 -29.27
C GLU A 196 -15.40 19.18 -28.88
N PRO A 197 -14.30 18.79 -29.54
CA PRO A 197 -12.99 19.28 -29.18
C PRO A 197 -12.88 20.76 -29.51
N GLU A 198 -12.80 21.60 -28.48
CA GLU A 198 -12.56 23.03 -28.59
C GLU A 198 -11.09 23.35 -28.31
N ASN A 199 -10.56 24.36 -29.01
CA ASN A 199 -9.21 24.85 -28.75
C ASN A 199 -9.16 25.55 -27.39
N ASP A 200 -8.38 25.01 -26.47
CA ASP A 200 -8.18 25.64 -25.17
C ASP A 200 -7.36 26.96 -25.27
N GLN A 201 -7.30 27.69 -24.16
CA GLN A 201 -6.61 28.98 -24.09
C GLN A 201 -5.10 28.87 -24.35
N LEU A 202 -4.49 27.72 -24.08
CA LEU A 202 -3.07 27.47 -24.31
C LEU A 202 -2.82 27.25 -25.80
N TRP A 203 -3.66 26.45 -26.45
CA TRP A 203 -3.61 26.17 -27.88
C TRP A 203 -3.82 27.42 -28.73
N ASN A 204 -4.78 28.28 -28.33
CA ASN A 204 -5.04 29.55 -29.02
C ASN A 204 -3.86 30.54 -28.92
N ASN A 205 -3.03 30.43 -27.88
CA ASN A 205 -1.86 31.31 -27.67
C ASN A 205 -0.53 30.61 -27.97
N ARG A 206 -0.52 29.49 -28.72
CA ARG A 206 0.68 28.67 -28.98
C ARG A 206 1.87 29.43 -29.60
N GLU A 207 1.61 30.52 -30.32
CA GLU A 207 2.65 31.34 -30.97
C GLU A 207 3.29 32.34 -30.00
N ARG A 208 2.61 32.65 -28.88
CA ARG A 208 3.18 33.47 -27.80
C ARG A 208 4.02 32.56 -26.90
N LYS A 209 5.10 33.10 -26.34
CA LYS A 209 5.91 32.40 -25.35
C LYS A 209 5.01 31.99 -24.18
N VAL A 210 4.84 30.68 -23.97
CA VAL A 210 3.99 30.14 -22.89
C VAL A 210 4.56 30.63 -21.55
N GLY A 211 3.80 31.47 -20.86
CA GLY A 211 4.15 31.97 -19.53
C GLY A 211 3.99 30.90 -18.45
N SER A 212 4.36 31.23 -17.21
CA SER A 212 4.03 30.38 -16.06
C SER A 212 2.51 30.35 -15.85
N LEU A 213 1.97 29.19 -15.49
CA LEU A 213 0.57 29.06 -15.09
C LEU A 213 0.26 30.00 -13.90
N PRO A 214 -0.96 30.53 -13.81
CA PRO A 214 -1.33 31.43 -12.74
C PRO A 214 -1.33 30.69 -11.40
N HIS A 215 -0.85 31.37 -10.35
CA HIS A 215 -0.92 30.89 -8.98
C HIS A 215 -2.14 31.53 -8.28
N SER A 216 -2.79 30.76 -7.40
CA SER A 216 -3.71 31.31 -6.41
C SER A 216 -2.97 32.16 -5.37
N ILE A 217 -3.69 33.03 -4.65
CA ILE A 217 -3.13 33.87 -3.57
C ILE A 217 -2.41 33.01 -2.52
N TYR A 218 -2.96 31.83 -2.20
CA TYR A 218 -2.36 30.90 -1.24
C TYR A 218 -1.07 30.28 -1.77
N SER A 219 -1.04 29.91 -3.05
CA SER A 219 0.15 29.29 -3.67
C SER A 219 1.28 30.29 -3.97
N CYS A 220 0.97 31.57 -4.20
CA CYS A 220 2.00 32.60 -4.42
C CYS A 220 2.93 32.78 -3.21
N ASN A 221 2.42 32.51 -2.01
CA ASN A 221 3.15 32.69 -0.76
C ASN A 221 3.96 31.44 -0.35
N LEU A 222 3.86 30.36 -1.12
CA LEU A 222 4.64 29.14 -0.84
C LEU A 222 6.10 29.34 -1.26
N SER A 223 7.01 28.92 -0.39
CA SER A 223 8.45 28.94 -0.69
C SER A 223 8.80 27.81 -1.66
N GLU A 224 8.61 28.04 -2.95
CA GLU A 224 8.97 27.10 -4.00
C GLU A 224 10.41 27.35 -4.47
N HIS A 225 11.23 26.30 -4.45
CA HIS A 225 12.57 26.33 -5.01
C HIS A 225 12.53 25.63 -6.36
N ARG A 226 12.93 26.32 -7.43
CA ARG A 226 13.12 25.66 -8.73
C ARG A 226 14.15 24.54 -8.59
N PRO A 227 13.98 23.41 -9.31
CA PRO A 227 14.97 22.34 -9.31
C PRO A 227 16.33 22.91 -9.73
N LYS A 228 17.30 22.88 -8.81
CA LYS A 228 18.68 23.32 -9.06
C LYS A 228 19.43 22.12 -9.64
N LEU A 229 20.05 22.27 -10.80
CA LEU A 229 21.01 21.27 -11.28
C LEU A 229 22.24 21.33 -10.36
N HIS A 230 22.37 20.36 -9.46
CA HIS A 230 23.46 20.29 -8.48
C HIS A 230 24.86 20.16 -9.10
N SER A 231 24.95 19.75 -10.37
CA SER A 231 26.20 19.54 -11.11
C SER A 231 26.53 20.63 -12.12
N TYR A 232 25.68 21.65 -12.29
CA TYR A 232 25.91 22.68 -13.30
C TYR A 232 26.93 23.72 -12.82
N ILE A 233 28.11 23.72 -13.43
CA ILE A 233 29.11 24.77 -13.28
C ILE A 233 28.95 25.71 -14.47
N LYS A 234 28.62 26.98 -14.22
CA LYS A 234 28.55 28.01 -15.26
C LYS A 234 29.97 28.36 -15.69
N ILE A 235 30.40 27.89 -16.85
CA ILE A 235 31.67 28.29 -17.46
C ILE A 235 31.46 29.67 -18.13
N PRO A 236 32.27 30.70 -17.83
CA PRO A 236 32.20 31.98 -18.51
C PRO A 236 32.50 31.83 -20.01
N GLU A 237 31.68 32.41 -20.89
CA GLU A 237 31.88 32.33 -22.36
C GLU A 237 33.11 33.12 -22.86
N ASN A 238 33.79 33.86 -21.98
CA ASN A 238 34.98 34.64 -22.30
C ASN A 238 36.27 33.80 -22.35
N ASP A 239 36.23 32.52 -21.95
CA ASP A 239 37.38 31.61 -21.94
C ASP A 239 37.53 30.85 -23.27
N LYS A 240 37.33 31.52 -24.41
CA LYS A 240 37.56 30.93 -25.74
C LYS A 240 39.02 30.97 -26.20
N GLU A 241 39.93 31.58 -25.43
CA GLU A 241 41.34 31.74 -25.85
C GLU A 241 42.40 31.01 -25.01
N GLU A 242 42.07 30.25 -23.97
CA GLU A 242 43.10 29.50 -23.22
C GLU A 242 42.79 28.00 -23.10
N VAL A 243 43.04 27.26 -24.19
CA VAL A 243 43.24 25.80 -24.12
C VAL A 243 44.66 25.56 -23.56
N ILE A 244 44.80 25.58 -22.23
CA ILE A 244 46.05 25.21 -21.57
C ILE A 244 46.12 23.67 -21.52
N SER A 245 47.14 23.08 -22.16
CA SER A 245 47.39 21.65 -22.04
C SER A 245 47.83 21.31 -20.60
N CYS A 246 46.97 20.65 -19.82
CA CYS A 246 47.35 20.13 -18.51
C CYS A 246 48.24 18.88 -18.65
N ILE A 247 49.53 19.06 -18.94
CA ILE A 247 50.53 18.01 -18.71
C ILE A 247 51.07 18.20 -17.28
N LYS A 248 50.58 17.38 -16.35
CA LYS A 248 51.20 17.26 -15.02
C LYS A 248 52.60 16.67 -15.19
N SER A 249 53.63 17.53 -15.16
CA SER A 249 55.01 17.09 -15.08
C SER A 249 55.24 16.49 -13.69
N TYR A 250 55.24 15.15 -13.61
CA TYR A 250 55.77 14.43 -12.45
C TYR A 250 57.29 14.66 -12.39
N ARG A 251 57.71 15.74 -11.73
CA ARG A 251 59.11 15.85 -11.29
C ARG A 251 59.32 14.92 -10.10
N LYS A 252 59.98 13.79 -10.36
CA LYS A 252 60.74 13.01 -9.37
C LYS A 252 61.61 13.97 -8.55
N GLN A 253 61.37 14.07 -7.24
CA GLN A 253 62.42 14.44 -6.30
C GLN A 253 63.03 13.15 -5.76
N LYS A 254 64.37 13.13 -5.77
CA LYS A 254 65.26 12.12 -5.19
C LYS A 254 65.01 11.93 -3.70
#